data_AF-X1GV54-F1
#
_entry.id   AF-X1GV54-F1
#
_cell.length_a   1.000
_cell.length_b   1.000
_cell.length_c   1.000
_cell.angle_alpha   90.00
_cell.angle_beta   90.00
_cell.angle_gamma   90.00
#
_symmetry.space_group_name_H-M   'P 1'
#
loop_
_entity.id
_entity.type
_entity.pdbx_description
1 polymer ?
#
loop_
_entity_poly.entity_id
_entity_poly.type
_entity_poly.pdbx_seq_one_letter_code
_entity_poly.pdbx_strand_id
1 'polypeptide(L)'
;LTGDYMAGRKKVEVKNLPRPNLGRSGERWLVIKGAKEHNLKNINVKIPLAKFVCITGVSGSGKSSLMNDILARALMRKFYKAKEEPGKFKELIGTENLNKVALVDQSPIGRTPRSNPATYTGAFSYIRDLFSKTKEARIRGYQPGRFSFNVKGGRCEDCEGQGQKKIEMYFLPDVYIQCSECKGKRFNQETLAVEYRGKNIAQVLEMTVEEALNFFKNIPGLFQKLKTLNDVGLGYIQLGQPAPSLSGGEAQRVKLATELSKKATGKSFIHFR
;
A
#
# COMPACT_ATOMS: atom_id res chain seq x y z
N LEU A 1 -6.13 -26.37 -1.78
CA LEU A 1 -5.65 -25.43 -0.73
C LEU A 1 -6.47 -25.51 0.55
N THR A 2 -7.76 -25.12 0.57
CA THR A 2 -8.59 -25.12 1.80
C THR A 2 -8.68 -26.51 2.45
N GLY A 3 -8.96 -27.54 1.64
CA GLY A 3 -9.00 -28.92 2.14
C GLY A 3 -7.69 -29.41 2.75
N ASP A 4 -6.54 -28.88 2.33
CA ASP A 4 -5.24 -29.24 2.90
C ASP A 4 -5.02 -28.64 4.28
N TYR A 5 -5.52 -27.42 4.53
CA TYR A 5 -5.51 -26.82 5.85
C TYR A 5 -6.51 -27.49 6.79
N MET A 6 -7.72 -27.79 6.31
CA MET A 6 -8.75 -28.48 7.10
C MET A 6 -8.34 -29.92 7.45
N ALA A 7 -7.70 -30.63 6.52
CA ALA A 7 -7.17 -31.98 6.76
C ALA A 7 -5.84 -31.98 7.53
N GLY A 8 -5.31 -30.82 7.91
CA GLY A 8 -4.04 -30.70 8.64
C GLY A 8 -2.79 -31.07 7.84
N ARG A 9 -2.86 -31.26 6.52
CA ARG A 9 -1.70 -31.43 5.64
C ARG A 9 -0.87 -30.15 5.53
N LYS A 10 -1.54 -29.00 5.60
CA LYS A 10 -0.93 -27.68 5.77
C LYS A 10 -1.35 -27.11 7.14
N LYS A 11 -0.41 -26.50 7.85
CA LYS A 11 -0.66 -25.87 9.15
C LYS A 11 0.15 -24.58 9.25
N VAL A 12 -0.37 -23.61 9.98
CA VAL A 12 0.42 -22.44 10.39
C VAL A 12 1.29 -22.88 11.56
N GLU A 13 2.59 -23.01 11.31
CA GLU A 13 3.54 -23.41 12.35
C GLU A 13 4.03 -22.19 13.12
N VAL A 14 4.01 -22.30 14.44
CA VAL A 14 4.60 -21.31 15.34
C VAL A 14 5.90 -21.89 15.88
N LYS A 15 6.96 -21.88 15.06
CA LYS A 15 8.29 -22.36 15.44
C LYS A 15 9.14 -21.21 15.98
N ASN A 16 9.89 -21.48 17.06
CA ASN A 16 10.86 -20.56 17.63
C ASN A 16 10.31 -19.15 17.92
N LEU A 17 9.14 -19.02 18.56
CA LEU A 17 8.78 -17.74 19.16
C LEU A 17 9.82 -17.44 20.25
N PRO A 18 10.69 -16.43 20.10
CA PRO A 18 11.47 -15.98 21.23
C PRO A 18 10.46 -15.59 22.31
N ARG A 19 10.54 -16.20 23.49
CA ARG A 19 9.74 -15.73 24.63
C ARG A 19 10.01 -14.23 24.73
N PRO A 20 8.97 -13.38 24.70
CA PRO A 20 9.20 -11.96 24.82
C PRO A 20 9.83 -11.74 26.19
N ASN A 21 11.15 -11.46 26.21
CA ASN A 21 11.87 -11.06 27.41
C ASN A 21 11.37 -9.68 27.83
N LEU A 22 10.17 -9.64 28.39
CA LEU A 22 9.55 -8.47 29.00
C LEU A 22 10.36 -8.13 30.25
N GLY A 23 10.80 -6.88 30.39
CA GLY A 23 11.52 -6.39 31.56
C GLY A 23 13.05 -6.35 31.46
N ARG A 24 13.67 -6.48 30.27
CA ARG A 24 15.11 -6.18 30.11
C ARG A 24 15.38 -4.67 30.17
N SER A 25 16.54 -4.28 30.70
CA SER A 25 17.02 -2.90 30.65
C SER A 25 17.08 -2.41 29.19
N GLY A 26 16.38 -1.30 28.92
CA GLY A 26 16.28 -0.71 27.56
C GLY A 26 14.98 -0.97 26.80
N GLU A 27 13.98 -1.64 27.38
CA GLU A 27 12.66 -1.76 26.75
C GLU A 27 11.95 -0.41 26.63
N ARG A 28 11.49 -0.11 25.41
CA ARG A 28 10.76 1.12 25.09
C ARG A 28 9.28 0.83 25.02
N TRP A 29 8.48 1.73 25.57
CA TRP A 29 7.03 1.56 25.70
C TRP A 29 6.32 2.76 25.11
N LEU A 30 5.16 2.53 24.55
CA LEU A 30 4.16 3.54 24.26
C LEU A 30 3.07 3.41 25.32
N VAL A 31 2.78 4.48 26.05
CA VAL A 31 1.86 4.46 27.20
C VAL A 31 0.70 5.40 26.96
N ILE A 32 -0.51 4.85 26.88
CA ILE A 32 -1.76 5.60 26.81
C ILE A 32 -2.28 5.71 28.25
N LYS A 33 -2.42 6.93 28.77
CA LYS A 33 -3.01 7.18 30.10
C LYS A 33 -4.43 7.70 29.99
N GLY A 34 -5.31 7.16 30.84
CA GLY A 34 -6.67 7.61 31.05
C GLY A 34 -7.52 7.62 29.78
N ALA A 35 -7.45 6.56 28.98
CA ALA A 35 -8.27 6.38 27.79
C ALA A 35 -9.76 6.24 28.18
N LYS A 36 -10.59 7.15 27.68
CA LYS A 36 -12.02 7.32 28.01
C LYS A 36 -12.93 7.44 26.78
N GLU A 37 -12.42 7.20 25.58
CA GLU A 37 -13.22 7.26 24.36
C GLU A 37 -14.30 6.18 24.34
N HIS A 38 -15.52 6.53 23.92
CA HIS A 38 -16.69 5.65 23.93
C HIS A 38 -16.89 4.90 25.26
N ASN A 39 -16.79 3.57 25.24
CA ASN A 39 -17.03 2.70 26.40
C ASN A 39 -15.77 2.41 27.24
N LEU A 40 -14.61 3.02 26.92
CA LEU A 40 -13.37 2.82 27.67
C LEU A 40 -13.48 3.42 29.08
N LYS A 41 -13.15 2.60 30.09
CA LYS A 41 -13.34 2.94 31.51
C LYS A 41 -12.10 3.60 32.13
N ASN A 42 -11.62 4.69 31.53
CA ASN A 42 -10.44 5.44 32.02
C ASN A 42 -9.18 4.56 32.17
N ILE A 43 -8.90 3.73 31.18
CA ILE A 43 -7.85 2.71 31.27
C ILE A 43 -6.46 3.28 30.97
N ASN A 44 -5.43 2.67 31.56
CA ASN A 44 -4.03 2.91 31.21
C ASN A 44 -3.46 1.69 30.50
N VAL A 45 -2.84 1.88 29.34
CA VAL A 45 -2.31 0.78 28.52
C VAL A 45 -0.85 1.04 28.19
N LYS A 46 0.01 0.02 28.39
CA LYS A 46 1.42 0.04 27.99
C LYS A 46 1.60 -0.92 26.80
N ILE A 47 2.13 -0.42 25.70
CA ILE A 47 2.41 -1.18 24.47
C ILE A 47 3.93 -1.28 24.31
N PRO A 48 4.53 -2.49 24.33
CA PRO A 48 5.96 -2.63 24.13
C PRO A 48 6.32 -2.37 22.66
N LEU A 49 7.36 -1.58 22.43
CA LEU A 49 7.87 -1.28 21.08
C LEU A 49 8.83 -2.38 20.60
N ALA A 50 9.02 -2.46 19.27
CA ALA A 50 9.84 -3.49 18.61
C ALA A 50 9.39 -4.94 18.91
N LYS A 51 8.10 -5.12 19.18
CA LYS A 51 7.45 -6.43 19.35
C LYS A 51 6.27 -6.55 18.40
N PHE A 52 5.89 -7.78 18.08
CA PHE A 52 4.60 -8.07 17.45
C PHE A 52 3.52 -8.09 18.55
N VAL A 53 2.72 -7.04 18.64
CA VAL A 53 1.71 -6.86 19.70
C VAL A 53 0.31 -7.13 19.15
N CYS A 54 -0.41 -8.03 19.79
CA CYS A 54 -1.80 -8.32 19.48
C CYS A 54 -2.72 -7.68 20.52
N ILE A 55 -3.76 -6.98 20.06
CA ILE A 55 -4.85 -6.49 20.93
C ILE A 55 -6.09 -7.31 20.62
N THR A 56 -6.54 -8.06 21.62
CA THR A 56 -7.63 -9.04 21.49
C THR A 56 -8.82 -8.65 22.37
N GLY A 57 -9.94 -9.35 22.18
CA GLY A 57 -11.19 -9.11 22.91
C GLY A 57 -12.42 -9.26 22.01
N VAL A 58 -13.59 -9.43 22.62
CA VAL A 58 -14.88 -9.60 21.92
C VAL A 58 -15.30 -8.36 21.14
N SER A 59 -16.23 -8.49 20.18
CA SER A 59 -16.81 -7.33 19.50
C SER A 59 -17.41 -6.35 20.52
N GLY A 60 -17.27 -5.05 20.29
CA GLY A 60 -17.72 -4.02 21.22
C GLY A 60 -16.83 -3.78 22.45
N SER A 61 -15.74 -4.54 22.67
CA SER A 61 -14.87 -4.38 23.85
C SER A 61 -14.03 -3.09 23.88
N GLY A 62 -14.13 -2.22 22.87
CA GLY A 62 -13.38 -0.97 22.79
C GLY A 62 -12.00 -1.05 22.11
N LYS A 63 -11.65 -2.17 21.44
CA LYS A 63 -10.37 -2.31 20.70
C LYS A 63 -10.16 -1.19 19.66
N SER A 64 -11.18 -0.93 18.85
CA SER A 64 -11.16 0.13 17.83
C SER A 64 -11.05 1.51 18.46
N SER A 65 -11.78 1.76 19.55
CA SER A 65 -11.72 3.02 20.30
C SER A 65 -10.30 3.29 20.82
N LEU A 66 -9.64 2.26 21.37
CA LEU A 66 -8.28 2.38 21.87
C LEU A 66 -7.26 2.56 20.74
N MET A 67 -7.32 1.71 19.70
CA MET A 67 -6.26 1.65 18.69
C MET A 67 -6.44 2.64 17.55
N ASN A 68 -7.65 2.81 17.05
CA ASN A 68 -7.91 3.68 15.91
C ASN A 68 -8.23 5.10 16.38
N ASP A 69 -9.24 5.25 17.24
CA ASP A 69 -9.76 6.57 17.60
C ASP A 69 -8.83 7.33 18.55
N ILE A 70 -8.14 6.64 19.46
CA ILE A 70 -7.13 7.24 20.33
C ILE A 70 -5.73 7.11 19.71
N LEU A 71 -5.16 5.90 19.67
CA LEU A 71 -3.73 5.75 19.41
C LEU A 71 -3.32 6.18 18.01
N ALA A 72 -3.98 5.64 16.97
CA ALA A 72 -3.63 5.96 15.59
C ALA A 72 -3.85 7.44 15.30
N ARG A 73 -5.00 8.03 15.64
CA ARG A 73 -5.23 9.47 15.43
C ARG A 73 -4.25 10.35 16.19
N ALA A 74 -3.92 10.03 17.45
CA ALA A 74 -2.97 10.81 18.24
C ALA A 74 -1.56 10.77 17.61
N LEU A 75 -1.13 9.59 17.18
CA LEU A 75 0.13 9.40 16.47
C LEU A 75 0.13 10.11 15.10
N MET A 76 -0.94 9.97 14.31
CA MET A 76 -1.04 10.62 12.99
C MET A 76 -1.05 12.15 13.10
N ARG A 77 -1.73 12.70 14.12
CA ARG A 77 -1.70 14.15 14.41
C ARG A 77 -0.28 14.60 14.80
N LYS A 78 0.41 13.83 15.65
CA LYS A 78 1.77 14.16 16.10
C LYS A 78 2.81 14.09 14.99
N PHE A 79 2.81 13.03 14.18
CA PHE A 79 3.85 12.77 13.17
C PHE A 79 3.56 13.41 11.81
N TYR A 80 2.28 13.60 11.46
CA TYR A 80 1.87 14.04 10.12
C TYR A 80 0.90 15.22 10.11
N LYS A 81 0.65 15.85 11.27
CA LYS A 81 -0.30 16.99 11.41
C LYS A 81 -1.68 16.67 10.83
N ALA A 82 -2.12 15.42 10.98
CA ALA A 82 -3.46 15.01 10.57
C ALA A 82 -4.53 15.86 11.26
N LYS A 83 -5.60 16.20 10.52
CA LYS A 83 -6.69 17.06 10.99
C LYS A 83 -7.63 16.37 11.98
N GLU A 84 -7.73 15.04 11.90
CA GLU A 84 -8.61 14.27 12.78
C GLU A 84 -8.19 14.42 14.24
N GLU A 85 -9.17 14.71 15.10
CA GLU A 85 -8.94 14.79 16.53
C GLU A 85 -8.90 13.39 17.15
N PRO A 86 -7.88 13.09 17.97
CA PRO A 86 -7.90 11.84 18.72
C PRO A 86 -9.04 11.85 19.74
N GLY A 87 -9.54 10.65 20.05
CA GLY A 87 -10.55 10.46 21.10
C GLY A 87 -10.05 10.88 22.48
N LYS A 88 -10.90 10.75 23.50
CA LYS A 88 -10.63 11.19 24.87
C LYS A 88 -9.55 10.31 25.53
N PHE A 89 -8.39 10.89 25.82
CA PHE A 89 -7.33 10.32 26.68
C PHE A 89 -6.62 11.44 27.47
N LYS A 90 -5.91 11.11 28.53
CA LYS A 90 -5.16 12.10 29.34
C LYS A 90 -3.80 12.43 28.72
N GLU A 91 -3.02 11.40 28.39
CA GLU A 91 -1.62 11.58 27.97
C GLU A 91 -1.14 10.39 27.13
N LEU A 92 -0.27 10.64 26.16
CA LEU A 92 0.42 9.64 25.35
C LEU A 92 1.93 9.82 25.48
N ILE A 93 2.59 8.87 26.15
CA ILE A 93 4.02 8.91 26.50
C ILE A 93 4.77 7.89 25.65
N GLY A 94 6.05 8.14 25.35
CA GLY A 94 6.91 7.18 24.65
C GLY A 94 6.96 7.39 23.14
N THR A 95 6.31 8.44 22.64
CA THR A 95 6.29 8.81 21.21
C THR A 95 7.65 9.19 20.64
N GLU A 96 8.56 9.71 21.47
CA GLU A 96 9.95 10.03 21.17
C GLU A 96 10.78 8.80 20.76
N ASN A 97 10.30 7.61 21.10
CA ASN A 97 10.88 6.35 20.65
C ASN A 97 10.51 6.00 19.20
N LEU A 98 9.60 6.75 18.58
CA LEU A 98 9.11 6.56 17.23
C LEU A 98 9.59 7.71 16.33
N ASN A 99 9.95 7.39 15.09
CA ASN A 99 10.19 8.40 14.05
C ASN A 99 9.17 8.33 12.92
N LYS A 100 8.37 7.27 12.87
CA LYS A 100 7.42 7.03 11.81
C LYS A 100 6.29 6.14 12.30
N VAL A 101 5.08 6.45 11.85
CA VAL A 101 3.87 5.67 12.12
C VAL A 101 3.21 5.32 10.80
N ALA A 102 2.85 4.06 10.59
CA ALA A 102 2.11 3.63 9.41
C ALA A 102 0.80 2.96 9.84
N LEU A 103 -0.30 3.43 9.28
CA LEU A 103 -1.61 2.81 9.41
C LEU A 103 -1.87 1.94 8.18
N VAL A 104 -2.09 0.65 8.40
CA VAL A 104 -2.41 -0.31 7.36
C VAL A 104 -3.83 -0.80 7.59
N ASP A 105 -4.77 -0.24 6.83
CA ASP A 105 -6.20 -0.55 6.89
C ASP A 105 -6.74 -1.01 5.52
N GLN A 106 -7.98 -1.51 5.52
CA GLN A 106 -8.66 -1.98 4.30
C GLN A 106 -9.28 -0.86 3.44
N SER A 107 -9.05 0.41 3.77
CA SER A 107 -9.53 1.49 2.92
C SER A 107 -8.87 1.44 1.53
N PRO A 108 -9.53 1.92 0.46
CA PRO A 108 -8.95 1.91 -0.88
C PRO A 108 -7.60 2.66 -0.93
N ILE A 109 -6.65 2.16 -1.72
CA ILE A 109 -5.35 2.84 -1.94
C ILE A 109 -5.48 4.12 -2.78
N GLY A 110 -6.62 4.29 -3.44
CA GLY A 110 -6.99 5.48 -4.19
C GLY A 110 -8.44 5.35 -4.69
N ARG A 111 -9.07 6.49 -4.97
CA ARG A 111 -10.47 6.55 -5.42
C ARG A 111 -10.62 6.65 -6.94
N THR A 112 -9.52 6.77 -7.68
CA THR A 112 -9.53 6.96 -9.12
C THR A 112 -8.74 5.85 -9.83
N PRO A 113 -9.04 5.57 -11.11
CA PRO A 113 -8.27 4.62 -11.92
C PRO A 113 -6.79 4.99 -12.13
N ARG A 114 -6.40 6.24 -11.81
CA ARG A 114 -4.99 6.68 -11.83
C ARG A 114 -4.16 6.06 -10.72
N SER A 115 -4.79 5.63 -9.63
CA SER A 115 -4.12 4.90 -8.56
C SER A 115 -4.13 3.40 -8.89
N ASN A 116 -2.99 2.75 -8.73
CA ASN A 116 -2.80 1.31 -8.91
C ASN A 116 -1.62 0.81 -8.07
N PRO A 117 -1.39 -0.51 -7.95
CA PRO A 117 -0.29 -1.08 -7.18
C PRO A 117 1.08 -0.51 -7.57
N ALA A 118 1.35 -0.31 -8.87
CA ALA A 118 2.63 0.21 -9.33
C ALA A 118 2.86 1.67 -8.92
N THR A 119 1.84 2.53 -8.99
CA THR A 119 1.95 3.92 -8.53
C THR A 119 2.06 4.01 -7.02
N TYR A 120 1.29 3.21 -6.27
CA TYR A 120 1.21 3.30 -4.83
C TYR A 120 2.52 2.85 -4.16
N THR A 121 3.11 1.76 -4.65
CA THR A 121 4.41 1.27 -4.18
C THR A 121 5.60 2.10 -4.64
N GLY A 122 5.39 3.01 -5.61
CA GLY A 122 6.44 3.75 -6.29
C GLY A 122 7.24 2.93 -7.32
N ALA A 123 6.83 1.69 -7.61
CA ALA A 123 7.43 0.87 -8.67
C ALA A 123 7.33 1.54 -10.05
N PHE A 124 6.23 2.25 -10.31
CA PHE A 124 6.00 2.90 -11.60
C PHE A 124 7.04 3.98 -11.93
N SER A 125 7.64 4.64 -10.93
CA SER A 125 8.71 5.60 -11.19
C SER A 125 9.98 4.95 -11.74
N TYR A 126 10.34 3.76 -11.27
CA TYR A 126 11.45 2.98 -11.83
C TYR A 126 11.15 2.51 -13.25
N ILE A 127 9.92 2.07 -13.50
CA ILE A 127 9.48 1.64 -14.84
C ILE A 127 9.61 2.82 -15.82
N ARG A 128 9.10 4.00 -15.47
CA ARG A 128 9.19 5.19 -16.33
C ARG A 128 10.62 5.63 -16.62
N ASP A 129 11.48 5.62 -15.59
CA ASP A 129 12.90 5.93 -15.74
C ASP A 129 13.58 4.94 -16.70
N LEU A 130 13.28 3.65 -16.57
CA LEU A 130 13.79 2.61 -17.47
C LEU A 130 13.36 2.84 -18.92
N PHE A 131 12.08 3.11 -19.16
CA PHE A 131 11.56 3.38 -20.52
C PHE A 131 12.19 4.64 -21.14
N SER A 132 12.49 5.68 -20.34
CA SER A 132 13.19 6.87 -20.84
C SER A 132 14.64 6.62 -21.27
N LYS A 133 15.24 5.50 -20.81
CA LYS A 133 16.61 5.13 -21.11
C LYS A 133 16.75 4.23 -22.35
N THR A 134 15.65 3.80 -22.97
CA THR A 134 15.70 3.01 -24.22
C THR A 134 16.25 3.85 -25.37
N LYS A 135 16.75 3.18 -26.42
CA LYS A 135 17.35 3.86 -27.57
C LYS A 135 16.32 4.74 -28.28
N GLU A 136 15.13 4.20 -28.51
CA GLU A 136 14.01 4.87 -29.17
C GLU A 136 13.56 6.10 -28.37
N ALA A 137 13.46 5.98 -27.04
CA ALA A 137 13.11 7.11 -26.18
C ALA A 137 14.17 8.22 -26.24
N ARG A 138 15.46 7.87 -26.20
CA ARG A 138 16.56 8.84 -26.28
C ARG A 138 16.59 9.58 -27.62
N ILE A 139 16.40 8.88 -28.73
CA ILE A 139 16.35 9.49 -30.07
C ILE A 139 15.20 10.50 -30.16
N ARG A 140 14.04 10.18 -29.56
CA ARG A 140 12.85 11.05 -29.56
C ARG A 140 12.85 12.10 -28.44
N GLY A 141 13.90 12.18 -27.62
CA GLY A 141 13.99 13.10 -26.49
C GLY A 141 12.97 12.83 -25.36
N TYR A 142 12.43 11.61 -25.27
CA TYR A 142 11.40 11.26 -24.30
C TYR A 142 11.97 11.09 -22.89
N GLN A 143 11.47 11.93 -21.97
CA GLN A 143 11.78 11.89 -20.55
C GLN A 143 10.82 10.98 -19.77
N PRO A 144 11.09 10.64 -18.49
CA PRO A 144 10.17 9.84 -17.66
C PRO A 144 8.75 10.40 -17.56
N GLY A 145 8.56 11.69 -17.82
CA GLY A 145 7.24 12.33 -17.91
C GLY A 145 6.39 11.84 -19.07
N ARG A 146 6.99 11.54 -20.23
CA ARG A 146 6.26 10.98 -21.40
C ARG A 146 5.59 9.65 -21.05
N PHE A 147 6.24 8.85 -20.22
CA PHE A 147 5.78 7.55 -19.77
C PHE A 147 4.85 7.60 -18.55
N SER A 148 4.39 8.78 -18.14
CA SER A 148 3.45 8.96 -17.04
C SER A 148 2.04 9.23 -17.58
N PHE A 149 1.08 8.37 -17.24
CA PHE A 149 -0.33 8.60 -17.57
C PHE A 149 -0.97 9.74 -16.74
N ASN A 150 -0.25 10.28 -15.75
CA ASN A 150 -0.75 11.38 -14.88
C ASN A 150 -0.45 12.78 -15.43
N VAL A 151 0.37 12.91 -16.47
CA VAL A 151 0.79 14.21 -17.03
C VAL A 151 0.53 14.26 -18.52
N LYS A 152 0.30 15.47 -19.04
CA LYS A 152 0.16 15.69 -20.49
C LYS A 152 1.45 15.31 -21.22
N GLY A 153 1.31 14.88 -22.47
CA GLY A 153 2.42 14.56 -23.36
C GLY A 153 2.30 13.16 -23.96
N GLY A 154 2.44 12.11 -23.16
CA GLY A 154 2.36 10.72 -23.65
C GLY A 154 1.09 9.97 -23.28
N ARG A 155 0.29 10.50 -22.36
CA ARG A 155 -1.01 9.91 -21.99
C ARG A 155 -2.02 10.03 -23.14
N CYS A 156 -3.06 9.21 -23.10
CA CYS A 156 -4.25 9.42 -23.91
C CYS A 156 -4.99 10.66 -23.37
N GLU A 157 -5.20 11.67 -24.22
CA GLU A 157 -5.90 12.89 -23.80
C GLU A 157 -7.42 12.69 -23.71
N ASP A 158 -8.02 11.79 -24.50
CA ASP A 158 -9.46 11.50 -24.48
C ASP A 158 -9.98 10.98 -23.11
N CYS A 159 -9.17 10.15 -22.43
CA CYS A 159 -9.46 9.69 -21.07
C CYS A 159 -8.56 10.31 -20.00
N GLU A 160 -7.76 11.32 -20.37
CA GLU A 160 -6.73 11.92 -19.54
C GLU A 160 -5.85 10.90 -18.77
N GLY A 161 -5.46 9.83 -19.45
CA GLY A 161 -4.63 8.75 -18.91
C GLY A 161 -5.32 7.82 -17.90
N GLN A 162 -6.63 7.93 -17.69
CA GLN A 162 -7.37 7.01 -16.81
C GLN A 162 -7.52 5.62 -17.46
N GLY A 163 -7.58 5.56 -18.80
CA GLY A 163 -7.88 4.35 -19.57
C GLY A 163 -9.35 3.95 -19.56
N GLN A 164 -10.15 4.63 -18.74
CA GLN A 164 -11.58 4.43 -18.59
C GLN A 164 -12.25 5.81 -18.49
N LYS A 165 -13.51 5.89 -18.91
CA LYS A 165 -14.39 7.05 -18.70
C LYS A 165 -15.43 6.68 -17.65
N LYS A 166 -15.63 7.60 -16.70
CA LYS A 166 -16.65 7.47 -15.67
C LYS A 166 -17.99 7.93 -16.27
N ILE A 167 -19.01 7.07 -16.19
CA ILE A 167 -20.39 7.40 -16.51
C ILE A 167 -21.11 7.60 -15.18
N GLU A 168 -21.62 8.81 -14.98
CA GLU A 168 -22.42 9.12 -13.79
C GLU A 168 -23.83 8.60 -13.96
N MET A 169 -24.29 7.87 -12.93
CA MET A 169 -25.60 7.23 -12.92
C MET A 169 -26.41 7.85 -11.78
N TYR A 170 -27.67 8.23 -12.04
CA TYR A 170 -28.49 8.96 -11.06
C TYR A 170 -28.85 8.12 -9.83
N PHE A 171 -29.10 6.82 -10.01
CA PHE A 171 -29.60 5.92 -8.95
C PHE A 171 -28.71 4.70 -8.71
N LEU A 172 -27.68 4.52 -9.53
CA LEU A 172 -26.76 3.39 -9.46
C LEU A 172 -25.34 3.88 -9.18
N PRO A 173 -24.45 3.03 -8.66
CA PRO A 173 -23.04 3.36 -8.59
C PRO A 173 -22.50 3.72 -9.98
N ASP A 174 -21.60 4.71 -10.01
CA ASP A 174 -20.94 5.13 -11.23
C ASP A 174 -20.25 3.96 -11.93
N VAL A 175 -20.38 3.90 -13.25
CA VAL A 175 -19.81 2.82 -14.06
C VAL A 175 -18.59 3.35 -14.79
N TYR A 176 -17.54 2.53 -14.87
CA TYR A 176 -16.34 2.84 -15.63
C TYR A 176 -16.35 2.04 -16.93
N ILE A 177 -16.44 2.74 -18.07
CA ILE A 177 -16.31 2.13 -19.39
C ILE A 177 -14.88 2.28 -19.90
N GLN A 178 -14.40 1.30 -20.65
CA GLN A 178 -13.09 1.38 -21.29
C GLN A 178 -13.07 2.55 -22.29
N CYS A 179 -11.99 3.34 -22.29
CA CYS A 179 -11.81 4.42 -23.26
C CYS A 179 -11.74 3.86 -24.69
N SER A 180 -12.56 4.41 -25.59
CA SER A 180 -12.62 4.00 -27.00
C SER A 180 -11.33 4.30 -27.76
N GLU A 181 -10.67 5.42 -27.45
CA GLU A 181 -9.47 5.90 -28.13
C GLU A 181 -8.24 5.03 -27.82
N CYS A 182 -7.86 4.92 -26.54
CA CYS A 182 -6.68 4.14 -26.15
C CYS A 182 -6.97 2.67 -25.85
N LYS A 183 -8.24 2.24 -25.90
CA LYS A 183 -8.69 0.88 -25.53
C LYS A 183 -8.11 0.43 -24.18
N GLY A 184 -8.16 1.30 -23.17
CA GLY A 184 -7.64 0.99 -21.82
C GLY A 184 -6.12 1.14 -21.63
N LYS A 185 -5.34 1.34 -22.70
CA LYS A 185 -3.86 1.40 -22.62
C LYS A 185 -3.31 2.65 -21.93
N ARG A 186 -4.12 3.68 -21.70
CA ARG A 186 -3.77 4.96 -21.03
C ARG A 186 -2.78 5.88 -21.74
N PHE A 187 -2.17 5.44 -22.85
CA PHE A 187 -1.14 6.20 -23.59
C PHE A 187 -1.52 6.39 -25.05
N ASN A 188 -0.92 7.41 -25.69
CA ASN A 188 -1.01 7.61 -27.13
C ASN A 188 -0.09 6.64 -27.90
N GLN A 189 -0.35 6.48 -29.21
CA GLN A 189 0.37 5.49 -30.04
C GLN A 189 1.88 5.74 -30.10
N GLU A 190 2.30 7.00 -30.18
CA GLU A 190 3.73 7.38 -30.21
C GLU A 190 4.50 6.93 -28.96
N THR A 191 3.85 6.96 -27.80
CA THR A 191 4.44 6.49 -26.52
C THR A 191 4.46 4.97 -26.46
N LEU A 192 3.42 4.32 -26.99
CA LEU A 192 3.32 2.86 -27.05
C LEU A 192 4.29 2.21 -28.06
N ALA A 193 4.84 3.00 -28.99
CA ALA A 193 5.86 2.53 -29.93
C ALA A 193 7.24 2.33 -29.28
N VAL A 194 7.45 2.83 -28.06
CA VAL A 194 8.69 2.59 -27.32
C VAL A 194 8.58 1.30 -26.52
N GLU A 195 9.52 0.39 -26.75
CA GLU A 195 9.54 -0.92 -26.11
C GLU A 195 10.78 -1.10 -25.24
N TYR A 196 10.61 -1.88 -24.18
CA TYR A 196 11.70 -2.43 -23.38
C TYR A 196 11.56 -3.95 -23.40
N ARG A 197 12.58 -4.65 -23.92
CA ARG A 197 12.58 -6.12 -24.09
C ARG A 197 11.32 -6.64 -24.82
N GLY A 198 10.93 -5.97 -25.91
CA GLY A 198 9.77 -6.36 -26.75
C GLY A 198 8.40 -6.09 -26.11
N LYS A 199 8.33 -5.26 -25.06
CA LYS A 199 7.09 -4.88 -24.39
C LYS A 199 7.01 -3.37 -24.26
N ASN A 200 5.89 -2.77 -24.66
CA ASN A 200 5.62 -1.36 -24.39
C ASN A 200 5.12 -1.15 -22.94
N ILE A 201 5.01 0.11 -22.53
CA ILE A 201 4.67 0.45 -21.15
C ILE A 201 3.26 0.00 -20.72
N ALA A 202 2.29 -0.02 -21.63
CA ALA A 202 0.95 -0.51 -21.33
C ALA A 202 0.96 -2.02 -21.06
N GLN A 203 1.66 -2.78 -21.91
CA GLN A 203 1.83 -4.22 -21.72
C GLN A 203 2.56 -4.55 -20.42
N VAL A 204 3.54 -3.73 -20.02
CA VAL A 204 4.20 -3.87 -18.71
C VAL A 204 3.22 -3.63 -17.56
N LEU A 205 2.31 -2.67 -17.68
CA LEU A 205 1.28 -2.43 -16.67
C LEU A 205 0.21 -3.54 -16.62
N GLU A 206 0.02 -4.29 -17.70
CA GLU A 206 -0.88 -5.44 -17.77
C GLU A 206 -0.27 -6.72 -17.17
N MET A 207 1.04 -6.77 -16.93
CA MET A 207 1.71 -7.90 -16.29
C MET A 207 1.23 -8.09 -14.86
N THR A 208 1.12 -9.35 -14.44
CA THR A 208 0.97 -9.69 -13.02
C THR A 208 2.22 -9.29 -12.23
N VAL A 209 2.10 -9.13 -10.91
CA VAL A 209 3.26 -8.86 -10.04
C VAL A 209 4.32 -9.95 -10.19
N GLU A 210 3.92 -11.22 -10.29
CA GLU A 210 4.82 -12.36 -10.45
C GLU A 210 5.56 -12.32 -11.80
N GLU A 211 4.85 -12.05 -12.90
CA GLU A 211 5.46 -11.86 -14.22
C GLU A 211 6.45 -10.70 -14.23
N ALA A 212 6.05 -9.56 -13.65
CA ALA A 212 6.89 -8.38 -13.56
C ALA A 212 8.13 -8.62 -12.71
N LEU A 213 8.02 -9.40 -11.63
CA LEU A 213 9.14 -9.75 -10.76
C LEU A 213 10.23 -10.49 -11.55
N ASN A 214 9.82 -11.46 -12.38
CA ASN A 214 10.71 -12.20 -13.25
C ASN A 214 11.28 -11.32 -14.36
N PHE A 215 10.44 -10.48 -14.98
CA PHE A 215 10.82 -9.58 -16.06
C PHE A 215 11.86 -8.52 -15.64
N PHE A 216 11.75 -8.00 -14.41
CA PHE A 216 12.62 -6.96 -13.85
C PHE A 216 13.67 -7.46 -12.86
N LYS A 217 14.02 -8.75 -12.87
CA LYS A 217 15.00 -9.37 -11.97
C LYS A 217 16.34 -8.64 -11.84
N ASN A 218 16.79 -7.98 -12.91
CA ASN A 218 18.09 -7.28 -12.97
C ASN A 218 18.01 -5.80 -12.55
N ILE A 219 16.88 -5.34 -11.99
CA ILE A 219 16.69 -3.94 -11.57
C ILE A 219 16.46 -3.92 -10.06
N PRO A 220 17.51 -3.80 -9.22
CA PRO A 220 17.42 -4.08 -7.78
C PRO A 220 16.32 -3.30 -7.05
N GLY A 221 16.21 -1.99 -7.31
CA GLY A 221 15.23 -1.12 -6.65
C GLY A 221 13.77 -1.43 -7.04
N LEU A 222 13.53 -1.87 -8.27
CA LEU A 222 12.22 -2.29 -8.75
C LEU A 222 11.91 -3.72 -8.27
N PHE A 223 12.86 -4.63 -8.41
CA PHE A 223 12.76 -6.02 -7.96
C PHE A 223 12.37 -6.11 -6.49
N GLN A 224 13.01 -5.33 -5.60
CA GLN A 224 12.68 -5.37 -4.18
C GLN A 224 11.22 -4.97 -3.90
N LYS A 225 10.68 -3.98 -4.64
CA LYS A 225 9.28 -3.56 -4.49
C LYS A 225 8.31 -4.63 -4.99
N LEU A 226 8.60 -5.22 -6.14
CA LEU A 226 7.80 -6.30 -6.70
C LEU A 226 7.84 -7.54 -5.81
N LYS A 227 9.02 -7.86 -5.25
CA LYS A 227 9.20 -8.96 -4.31
C LYS A 227 8.33 -8.78 -3.08
N THR A 228 8.30 -7.58 -2.50
CA THR A 228 7.43 -7.32 -1.34
C THR A 228 5.93 -7.46 -1.67
N LEU A 229 5.49 -7.11 -2.86
CA LEU A 229 4.10 -7.35 -3.30
C LEU A 229 3.83 -8.86 -3.45
N ASN A 230 4.77 -9.60 -4.01
CA ASN A 230 4.64 -11.05 -4.16
C ASN A 230 4.64 -11.78 -2.80
N ASP A 231 5.52 -11.39 -1.89
CA ASP A 231 5.67 -11.98 -0.54
C ASP A 231 4.40 -11.79 0.32
N VAL A 232 3.63 -10.72 0.11
CA VAL A 232 2.32 -10.53 0.77
C VAL A 232 1.17 -11.25 0.06
N GLY A 233 1.46 -12.07 -0.96
CA GLY A 233 0.47 -12.87 -1.69
C GLY A 233 -0.33 -12.09 -2.73
N LEU A 234 0.25 -11.02 -3.29
CA LEU A 234 -0.34 -10.26 -4.41
C LEU A 234 0.30 -10.60 -5.77
N GLY A 235 0.92 -11.77 -5.91
CA GLY A 235 1.56 -12.20 -7.17
C GLY A 235 0.62 -12.16 -8.39
N TYR A 236 -0.67 -12.40 -8.18
CA TYR A 236 -1.68 -12.54 -9.22
C TYR A 236 -2.27 -11.21 -9.73
N ILE A 237 -2.14 -10.09 -9.00
CA ILE A 237 -2.74 -8.82 -9.44
C ILE A 237 -1.88 -8.16 -10.51
N GLN A 238 -2.51 -7.40 -11.41
CA GLN A 238 -1.78 -6.63 -12.43
C GLN A 238 -1.16 -5.36 -11.84
N LEU A 239 0.01 -4.95 -12.33
CA LEU A 239 0.69 -3.73 -11.90
C LEU A 239 -0.17 -2.46 -12.06
N GLY A 240 -0.90 -2.39 -13.18
CA GLY A 240 -1.75 -1.27 -13.59
C GLY A 240 -3.21 -1.39 -13.15
N GLN A 241 -3.57 -2.43 -12.38
CA GLN A 241 -4.95 -2.69 -11.95
C GLN A 241 -5.53 -1.46 -11.23
N PRO A 242 -6.66 -0.89 -11.69
CA PRO A 242 -7.27 0.28 -11.05
C PRO A 242 -7.52 0.06 -9.56
N ALA A 243 -7.14 1.02 -8.72
CA ALA A 243 -7.37 0.96 -7.27
C ALA A 243 -8.83 0.73 -6.87
N PRO A 244 -9.84 1.31 -7.56
CA PRO A 244 -11.25 1.04 -7.25
C PRO A 244 -11.68 -0.41 -7.47
N SER A 245 -10.95 -1.20 -8.27
CA SER A 245 -11.27 -2.62 -8.50
C SER A 245 -10.56 -3.57 -7.54
N LEU A 246 -9.73 -3.07 -6.63
CA LEU A 246 -9.09 -3.88 -5.60
C LEU A 246 -10.07 -4.14 -4.44
N SER A 247 -10.08 -5.39 -3.96
CA SER A 247 -10.73 -5.74 -2.70
C SER A 247 -10.06 -5.03 -1.52
N GLY A 248 -10.79 -4.88 -0.40
CA GLY A 248 -10.24 -4.29 0.83
C GLY A 248 -8.98 -5.01 1.34
N GLY A 249 -8.96 -6.35 1.23
CA GLY A 249 -7.79 -7.16 1.59
C GLY A 249 -6.60 -7.01 0.63
N GLU A 250 -6.83 -6.76 -0.66
CA GLU A 250 -5.75 -6.42 -1.61
C GLU A 250 -5.19 -5.03 -1.34
N ALA A 251 -6.07 -4.03 -1.16
CA ALA A 251 -5.67 -2.66 -0.83
C ALA A 251 -4.82 -2.62 0.45
N GLN A 252 -5.24 -3.33 1.50
CA GLN A 252 -4.49 -3.47 2.75
C GLN A 252 -3.10 -4.08 2.52
N ARG A 253 -3.01 -5.16 1.74
CA ARG A 253 -1.74 -5.82 1.43
C ARG A 253 -0.81 -4.96 0.56
N VAL A 254 -1.34 -4.15 -0.36
CA VAL A 254 -0.53 -3.17 -1.12
C VAL A 254 0.07 -2.11 -0.18
N LYS A 255 -0.69 -1.61 0.80
CA LYS A 255 -0.19 -0.68 1.82
C LYS A 255 0.91 -1.31 2.67
N LEU A 256 0.67 -2.55 3.12
CA LEU A 256 1.66 -3.33 3.84
C LEU A 256 2.97 -3.49 3.04
N ALA A 257 2.89 -3.98 1.81
CA ALA A 257 4.05 -4.17 0.95
C ALA A 257 4.84 -2.86 0.76
N THR A 258 4.12 -1.74 0.62
CA THR A 258 4.73 -0.41 0.51
C THR A 258 5.56 -0.06 1.74
N GLU A 259 5.05 -0.33 2.94
CA GLU A 259 5.79 -0.10 4.19
C GLU A 259 6.96 -1.06 4.39
N LEU A 260 6.80 -2.35 4.04
CA LEU A 260 7.87 -3.35 4.10
C LEU A 260 9.00 -3.10 3.09
N SER A 261 8.70 -2.45 1.97
CA SER A 261 9.71 -2.12 0.95
C SER A 261 10.65 -0.98 1.34
N LYS A 262 10.31 -0.21 2.39
CA LYS A 262 11.10 0.93 2.86
C LYS A 262 12.24 0.45 3.77
N LYS A 263 13.39 1.13 3.72
CA LYS A 263 14.51 0.83 4.63
C LYS A 263 14.06 0.97 6.10
N ALA A 264 14.34 -0.05 6.90
CA ALA A 264 14.01 -0.04 8.32
C ALA A 264 14.88 0.98 9.06
N THR A 265 14.24 1.85 9.85
CA THR A 265 14.90 2.82 10.72
C THR A 265 14.98 2.34 12.17
N GLY A 266 14.39 1.18 12.49
CA GLY A 266 14.29 0.63 13.85
C GLY A 266 13.34 1.38 14.79
N LYS A 267 12.67 2.45 14.32
CA LYS A 267 11.75 3.30 15.11
C LYS A 267 10.39 3.50 14.44
N SER A 268 10.02 2.58 13.54
CA SER A 268 8.71 2.60 12.87
C SER A 268 7.68 1.83 13.68
N PHE A 269 6.50 2.42 13.88
CA PHE A 269 5.32 1.75 14.41
C PHE A 269 4.34 1.45 13.27
N ILE A 270 3.95 0.19 13.10
CA ILE A 270 2.96 -0.21 12.10
C ILE A 270 1.73 -0.73 12.83
N HIS A 271 0.59 -0.07 12.61
CA HIS A 271 -0.71 -0.49 13.12
C HIS A 271 -1.52 -1.12 12.00
N PHE A 272 -1.97 -2.36 12.21
CA PHE A 272 -2.81 -3.09 11.28
C PHE A 272 -4.26 -3.08 11.75
N ARG A 273 -5.16 -2.70 10.84
CA ARG A 273 -6.62 -2.70 11.03
C ARG A 273 -7.29 -3.57 9.98
#